data_AF-A0A8B7P1I5-F1
#
_entry.id   AF-A0A8B7P1I5-F1
#
_cell.length_a   1.000
_cell.length_b   1.000
_cell.length_c   1.000
_cell.angle_alpha   90.00
_cell.angle_beta   90.00
_cell.angle_gamma   90.00
#
_symmetry.space_group_name_H-M   'P 1'
#
loop_
_entity.id
_entity.type
_entity.pdbx_description
1 polymer ?
#
loop_
_entity_poly.entity_id
_entity_poly.type
_entity_poly.pdbx_seq_one_letter_code
_entity_poly.pdbx_strand_id
1 'polypeptide(L)'
;MTSRLLVRTFHRMVRKELSYCTLAVGVRSRRMFVSAPRHLRLSVTLAAAWCRGALFWRCSSCRPFSSTLIGFTKMSSPKRICIIGSGNWGSAIAKIVGGNVKKLDHFENEVRMYVFEEEVNGRKLTEVINTDHENVKYLPGHKLPENVVAVPDVVDTAADADILLFVLPHQFIKTICRPLVGTLKPNAVGVSLIKGFDSAPGGGIELISRVIGNLLNIPMSVLMGANLAKEVADEKFCETTIGCRDRELARDLREVFQTHYFRVVVVDDVEAVEVCGALKNIVATGAGFVDGLGYGDNTKAAIIRLGMMEIIKFCEVFYSGSQLGTFFESCGIADLITTCYGGRNRKVAEAFVSSGKTIEELEKEMLNGQKLQGPQTAAEVNFMLKSQKMEDRFPLFTAIDRICKGEMGPDQMIECIRNHPEHIRKSHNN
;
A
#
# COMPACT_ATOMS: atom_id res chain seq x y z
N MET A 1 15.39 -26.88 44.03
CA MET A 1 14.13 -27.62 43.84
C MET A 1 13.26 -26.81 42.88
N THR A 2 13.64 -26.75 41.61
CA THR A 2 13.14 -25.76 40.65
C THR A 2 13.43 -26.22 39.22
N SER A 3 12.75 -27.28 38.80
CA SER A 3 12.75 -27.76 37.41
C SER A 3 11.57 -28.70 37.13
N ARG A 4 10.43 -28.46 37.80
CA ARG A 4 9.17 -29.22 37.59
C ARG A 4 7.92 -28.35 37.36
N LEU A 5 8.06 -27.03 37.28
CA LEU A 5 6.91 -26.13 37.09
C LEU A 5 6.79 -25.52 35.67
N LEU A 6 7.81 -25.63 34.81
CA LEU A 6 7.73 -25.13 33.43
C LEU A 6 7.23 -26.15 32.38
N VAL A 7 7.16 -27.45 32.73
CA VAL A 7 6.72 -28.50 31.78
C VAL A 7 5.20 -28.76 31.86
N ARG A 8 4.50 -28.23 32.87
CA ARG A 8 3.06 -28.46 33.06
C ARG A 8 2.14 -27.45 32.35
N THR A 9 2.68 -26.35 31.84
CA THR A 9 1.87 -25.34 31.12
C THR A 9 1.94 -25.50 29.60
N PHE A 10 2.95 -26.23 29.08
CA PHE A 10 3.08 -26.48 27.63
C PHE A 10 2.21 -27.64 27.13
N HIS A 11 1.79 -28.55 28.03
CA HIS A 11 0.96 -29.71 27.68
C HIS A 11 -0.56 -29.44 27.67
N ARG A 12 -0.98 -28.20 27.98
CA ARG A 12 -2.41 -27.83 28.10
C ARG A 12 -2.92 -26.96 26.95
N MET A 13 -2.08 -26.56 26.00
CA MET A 13 -2.49 -25.70 24.86
C MET A 13 -2.51 -26.41 23.49
N VAL A 14 -2.08 -27.69 23.42
CA VAL A 14 -2.12 -28.52 22.19
C VAL A 14 -3.24 -29.59 22.26
N ARG A 15 -4.23 -29.41 23.12
CA ARG A 15 -5.44 -30.27 23.18
C ARG A 15 -6.71 -29.42 23.19
N LYS A 16 -6.99 -28.80 22.04
CA LYS A 16 -8.32 -28.45 21.55
C LYS A 16 -8.18 -28.35 20.03
N GLU A 17 -9.15 -28.88 19.29
CA GLU A 17 -9.16 -29.10 17.83
C GLU A 17 -8.52 -30.43 17.36
N LEU A 18 -9.03 -31.56 17.85
CA LEU A 18 -9.06 -32.83 17.09
C LEU A 18 -10.04 -33.79 17.77
N SER A 19 -11.31 -33.69 17.39
CA SER A 19 -12.32 -34.73 17.60
C SER A 19 -13.37 -34.59 16.49
N TYR A 20 -13.26 -35.40 15.45
CA TYR A 20 -14.42 -36.12 14.87
C TYR A 20 -13.93 -37.41 14.19
N CYS A 21 -14.26 -38.52 14.85
CA CYS A 21 -14.54 -39.88 14.38
C CYS A 21 -13.55 -40.64 13.47
N THR A 22 -12.75 -41.48 14.13
CA THR A 22 -12.57 -42.95 13.98
C THR A 22 -13.22 -43.69 12.79
N LEU A 23 -12.39 -44.41 12.01
CA LEU A 23 -12.44 -45.87 11.71
C LEU A 23 -11.27 -46.20 10.75
N ALA A 24 -10.13 -46.69 11.27
CA ALA A 24 -9.67 -48.09 11.17
C ALA A 24 -9.81 -48.67 9.75
N VAL A 25 -8.76 -49.11 9.05
CA VAL A 25 -7.81 -50.18 9.40
C VAL A 25 -6.49 -49.94 8.66
N GLY A 26 -5.36 -50.06 9.36
CA GLY A 26 -4.04 -50.10 8.75
C GLY A 26 -3.58 -51.53 8.46
N VAL A 27 -2.69 -51.71 7.49
CA VAL A 27 -1.51 -52.60 7.57
C VAL A 27 -0.46 -52.08 6.57
N ARG A 28 0.74 -51.75 7.09
CA ARG A 28 2.00 -51.71 6.33
C ARG A 28 2.56 -53.14 6.24
N SER A 29 3.06 -53.58 5.09
CA SER A 29 4.28 -54.41 5.07
C SER A 29 4.95 -54.43 3.69
N ARG A 30 6.23 -54.82 3.73
CA ARG A 30 7.30 -54.64 2.74
C ARG A 30 7.31 -55.72 1.64
N ARG A 31 8.03 -55.37 0.55
CA ARG A 31 8.59 -56.18 -0.55
C ARG A 31 8.67 -57.70 -0.34
N MET A 32 8.26 -58.44 -1.36
CA MET A 32 8.84 -59.75 -1.72
C MET A 32 8.84 -59.91 -3.26
N PHE A 33 10.01 -60.22 -3.81
CA PHE A 33 10.25 -60.63 -5.21
C PHE A 33 9.86 -62.11 -5.34
N VAL A 34 9.01 -62.52 -6.30
CA VAL A 34 9.00 -63.86 -6.94
C VAL A 34 8.25 -63.81 -8.29
N SER A 35 8.96 -64.22 -9.35
CA SER A 35 8.58 -64.81 -10.68
C SER A 35 7.30 -64.43 -11.44
N ALA A 36 7.48 -64.07 -12.72
CA ALA A 36 6.48 -64.16 -13.81
C ALA A 36 6.12 -65.66 -14.12
N PRO A 37 4.98 -65.99 -14.79
CA PRO A 37 4.82 -65.74 -16.24
C PRO A 37 3.39 -65.52 -16.82
N ARG A 38 3.37 -64.78 -17.95
CA ARG A 38 2.60 -64.94 -19.21
C ARG A 38 1.05 -64.80 -19.28
N HIS A 39 0.65 -64.15 -20.39
CA HIS A 39 -0.69 -63.94 -20.99
C HIS A 39 -1.47 -62.76 -20.36
N LEU A 40 -1.90 -61.70 -21.04
CA LEU A 40 -2.35 -61.52 -22.42
C LEU A 40 -2.08 -60.07 -22.89
N ARG A 41 -1.93 -59.92 -24.20
CA ARG A 41 -1.58 -58.71 -24.98
C ARG A 41 -2.79 -57.83 -25.33
N LEU A 42 -2.51 -56.53 -25.55
CA LEU A 42 -3.19 -55.55 -26.44
C LEU A 42 -4.66 -55.19 -26.09
N SER A 43 -5.18 -53.96 -26.24
CA SER A 43 -4.87 -52.91 -27.23
C SER A 43 -5.39 -51.55 -26.73
N VAL A 44 -4.64 -50.49 -27.00
CA VAL A 44 -5.14 -49.10 -27.04
C VAL A 44 -5.82 -48.89 -28.39
N THR A 45 -7.04 -48.35 -28.41
CA THR A 45 -7.64 -47.83 -29.63
C THR A 45 -8.40 -46.54 -29.34
N LEU A 46 -7.96 -45.46 -30.00
CA LEU A 46 -8.73 -44.24 -30.22
C LEU A 46 -10.04 -44.58 -30.94
N ALA A 47 -11.12 -43.89 -30.56
CA ALA A 47 -12.27 -43.70 -31.44
C ALA A 47 -12.74 -42.24 -31.32
N ALA A 48 -12.38 -41.46 -32.32
CA ALA A 48 -13.01 -40.19 -32.64
C ALA A 48 -14.26 -40.44 -33.51
N ALA A 49 -15.24 -39.56 -33.33
CA ALA A 49 -16.29 -39.18 -34.27
C ALA A 49 -17.44 -40.19 -34.52
N TRP A 50 -18.67 -39.78 -34.20
CA TRP A 50 -19.68 -39.39 -35.20
C TRP A 50 -20.96 -38.87 -34.51
N CYS A 51 -21.21 -37.57 -34.66
CA CYS A 51 -22.56 -37.01 -34.61
C CYS A 51 -23.23 -37.25 -35.95
N ARG A 52 -24.32 -38.03 -35.98
CA ARG A 52 -25.45 -37.86 -36.91
C ARG A 52 -26.60 -38.74 -36.43
N GLY A 53 -27.77 -38.11 -36.30
CA GLY A 53 -28.87 -38.55 -35.46
C GLY A 53 -29.65 -39.77 -35.92
N ALA A 54 -30.49 -40.25 -35.01
CA ALA A 54 -31.73 -40.95 -35.31
C ALA A 54 -32.58 -41.15 -34.05
N LEU A 55 -33.83 -40.73 -34.18
CA LEU A 55 -35.04 -41.33 -33.61
C LEU A 55 -35.25 -41.32 -32.09
N PHE A 56 -36.21 -40.47 -31.71
CA PHE A 56 -37.03 -40.61 -30.51
C PHE A 56 -37.68 -42.00 -30.45
N TRP A 57 -37.31 -42.78 -29.43
CA TRP A 57 -38.12 -43.87 -28.89
C TRP A 57 -38.51 -43.49 -27.47
N ARG A 58 -39.80 -43.24 -27.23
CA ARG A 58 -40.34 -43.06 -25.87
C ARG A 58 -40.44 -44.44 -25.22
N CYS A 59 -39.51 -44.75 -24.32
CA CYS A 59 -39.64 -45.84 -23.35
C CYS A 59 -40.18 -45.26 -22.03
N SER A 60 -41.38 -45.67 -21.62
CA SER A 60 -42.13 -45.12 -20.47
C SER A 60 -41.69 -45.66 -19.11
N SER A 61 -40.45 -46.13 -18.95
CA SER A 61 -40.03 -46.82 -17.71
C SER A 61 -38.52 -46.78 -17.46
N CYS A 62 -37.85 -45.67 -17.74
CA CYS A 62 -36.46 -45.45 -17.30
C CYS A 62 -36.34 -44.12 -16.55
N ARG A 63 -35.94 -44.15 -15.28
CA ARG A 63 -35.60 -42.97 -14.48
C ARG A 63 -34.43 -42.23 -15.15
N PRO A 64 -34.42 -40.89 -15.19
CA PRO A 64 -33.32 -40.17 -15.80
C PRO A 64 -32.04 -40.39 -14.97
N PHE A 65 -31.02 -40.93 -15.61
CA PHE A 65 -29.65 -40.85 -15.12
C PHE A 65 -29.31 -39.35 -15.09
N SER A 66 -29.08 -38.79 -13.91
CA SER A 66 -28.63 -37.41 -13.75
C SER A 66 -27.33 -37.25 -14.51
N SER A 67 -27.37 -36.56 -15.66
CA SER A 67 -26.18 -36.04 -16.30
C SER A 67 -25.56 -35.07 -15.30
N THR A 68 -24.45 -35.48 -14.69
CA THR A 68 -23.56 -34.54 -14.01
C THR A 68 -23.15 -33.52 -15.05
N LEU A 69 -23.83 -32.37 -15.06
CA LEU A 69 -23.35 -31.15 -15.70
C LEU A 69 -21.98 -30.91 -15.07
N ILE A 70 -20.93 -31.22 -15.82
CA ILE A 70 -19.61 -30.65 -15.59
C ILE A 70 -19.87 -29.15 -15.64
N GLY A 71 -19.92 -28.53 -14.47
CA GLY A 71 -20.07 -27.09 -14.36
C GLY A 71 -18.91 -26.49 -15.13
N PHE A 72 -19.20 -25.91 -16.29
CA PHE A 72 -18.31 -24.91 -16.86
C PHE A 72 -18.28 -23.79 -15.84
N THR A 73 -17.30 -23.80 -14.95
CA THR A 73 -16.91 -22.62 -14.19
C THR A 73 -16.62 -21.57 -15.24
N LYS A 74 -17.53 -20.60 -15.38
CA LYS A 74 -17.35 -19.44 -16.24
C LYS A 74 -16.04 -18.79 -15.80
N MET A 75 -14.96 -19.03 -16.54
CA MET A 75 -13.68 -18.38 -16.26
C MET A 75 -13.96 -16.88 -16.36
N SER A 76 -13.82 -16.16 -15.25
CA SER A 76 -13.93 -14.72 -15.24
C SER A 76 -12.86 -14.17 -16.19
N SER A 77 -13.21 -13.17 -17.00
CA SER A 77 -12.22 -12.46 -17.80
C SER A 77 -11.06 -11.98 -16.91
N PRO A 78 -9.81 -12.05 -17.36
CA PRO A 78 -8.67 -11.54 -16.59
C PRO A 78 -8.88 -10.07 -16.22
N LYS A 79 -8.48 -9.70 -15.01
CA LYS A 79 -8.61 -8.33 -14.50
C LYS A 79 -7.55 -7.42 -15.14
N ARG A 80 -7.91 -6.19 -15.47
CA ARG A 80 -6.99 -5.18 -16.00
C ARG A 80 -6.52 -4.23 -14.90
N ILE A 81 -5.22 -3.93 -14.90
CA ILE A 81 -4.62 -2.95 -13.99
C ILE A 81 -4.09 -1.78 -14.81
N CYS A 82 -4.37 -0.56 -14.36
CA CYS A 82 -3.69 0.62 -14.85
C CYS A 82 -3.01 1.39 -13.72
N ILE A 83 -1.96 2.12 -14.06
CA ILE A 83 -1.16 2.95 -13.16
C ILE A 83 -1.39 4.40 -13.57
N ILE A 84 -2.03 5.17 -12.69
CA ILE A 84 -2.25 6.60 -12.89
C ILE A 84 -1.09 7.36 -12.23
N GLY A 85 -0.02 7.55 -13.00
CA GLY A 85 1.17 8.31 -12.61
C GLY A 85 2.50 7.59 -12.90
N SER A 86 3.47 8.35 -13.39
CA SER A 86 4.76 7.83 -13.90
C SER A 86 5.98 8.47 -13.23
N GLY A 87 5.82 9.01 -12.03
CA GLY A 87 6.96 9.55 -11.27
C GLY A 87 7.94 8.46 -10.81
N ASN A 88 8.87 8.84 -9.93
CA ASN A 88 9.87 7.91 -9.38
C ASN A 88 9.19 6.68 -8.72
N TRP A 89 8.22 6.93 -7.84
CA TRP A 89 7.46 5.85 -7.21
C TRP A 89 6.53 5.10 -8.18
N GLY A 90 5.87 5.81 -9.10
CA GLY A 90 5.01 5.18 -10.12
C GLY A 90 5.76 4.20 -11.02
N SER A 91 6.98 4.56 -11.42
CA SER A 91 7.86 3.71 -12.23
C SER A 91 8.37 2.49 -11.44
N ALA A 92 8.73 2.65 -10.16
CA ALA A 92 9.13 1.53 -9.31
C ALA A 92 7.98 0.54 -9.09
N ILE A 93 6.76 1.05 -8.93
CA ILE A 93 5.53 0.25 -8.85
C ILE A 93 5.22 -0.44 -10.17
N ALA A 94 5.38 0.25 -11.31
CA ALA A 94 5.22 -0.36 -12.63
C ALA A 94 6.17 -1.54 -12.84
N LYS A 95 7.41 -1.47 -12.31
CA LYS A 95 8.34 -2.59 -12.32
C LYS A 95 7.81 -3.81 -11.56
N ILE A 96 7.26 -3.61 -10.36
CA ILE A 96 6.66 -4.68 -9.54
C ILE A 96 5.42 -5.26 -10.21
N VAL A 97 4.43 -4.40 -10.51
CA VAL A 97 3.12 -4.79 -11.04
C VAL A 97 3.28 -5.48 -12.38
N GLY A 98 4.01 -4.86 -13.32
CA GLY A 98 4.31 -5.44 -14.63
C GLY A 98 5.02 -6.79 -14.54
N GLY A 99 5.96 -6.95 -13.59
CA GLY A 99 6.69 -8.20 -13.38
C GLY A 99 5.83 -9.31 -12.77
N ASN A 100 4.84 -8.96 -11.95
CA ASN A 100 3.97 -9.91 -11.28
C ASN A 100 2.79 -10.35 -12.17
N VAL A 101 2.11 -9.43 -12.87
CA VAL A 101 0.95 -9.81 -13.70
C VAL A 101 1.31 -10.77 -14.84
N LYS A 102 2.57 -10.76 -15.33
CA LYS A 102 3.09 -11.77 -16.27
C LYS A 102 2.94 -13.21 -15.78
N LYS A 103 2.84 -13.42 -14.46
CA LYS A 103 2.84 -14.72 -13.79
C LYS A 103 1.45 -15.08 -13.23
N LEU A 104 0.47 -14.19 -13.36
CA LEU A 104 -0.85 -14.33 -12.77
C LEU A 104 -1.91 -14.45 -13.87
N ASP A 105 -2.37 -15.67 -14.15
CA ASP A 105 -3.28 -15.96 -15.27
C ASP A 105 -4.66 -15.27 -15.18
N HIS A 106 -5.02 -14.77 -13.99
CA HIS A 106 -6.28 -14.06 -13.75
C HIS A 106 -6.14 -12.53 -13.89
N PHE A 107 -4.97 -12.04 -14.33
CA PHE A 107 -4.73 -10.66 -14.74
C PHE A 107 -4.33 -10.59 -16.21
N GLU A 108 -4.72 -9.50 -16.88
CA GLU A 108 -4.19 -9.19 -18.20
C GLU A 108 -2.70 -8.89 -18.11
N ASN A 109 -1.95 -9.34 -19.12
CA ASN A 109 -0.51 -9.13 -19.16
C ASN A 109 -0.16 -7.65 -19.35
N GLU A 110 -0.92 -6.91 -20.17
CA GLU A 110 -0.68 -5.48 -20.43
C GLU A 110 -1.03 -4.64 -19.19
N VAL A 111 -0.08 -3.79 -18.75
CA VAL A 111 -0.29 -2.79 -17.70
C VAL A 111 -0.12 -1.41 -18.31
N ARG A 112 -1.21 -0.64 -18.40
CA ARG A 112 -1.15 0.74 -18.90
C ARG A 112 -0.69 1.68 -17.81
N MET A 113 0.26 2.56 -18.12
CA MET A 113 0.78 3.56 -17.21
C MET A 113 0.56 4.96 -17.82
N TYR A 114 -0.22 5.79 -17.13
CA TYR A 114 -0.43 7.18 -17.51
C TYR A 114 0.87 7.95 -17.30
N VAL A 115 1.36 8.55 -18.38
CA VAL A 115 2.56 9.38 -18.39
C VAL A 115 2.14 10.78 -18.84
N PHE A 116 2.28 11.76 -17.95
CA PHE A 116 2.16 13.15 -18.37
C PHE A 116 3.22 13.43 -19.44
N GLU A 117 2.79 13.88 -20.62
CA GLU A 117 3.68 13.97 -21.77
C GLU A 117 4.71 15.08 -21.57
N GLU A 118 5.97 14.71 -21.73
CA GLU A 118 7.12 15.61 -21.62
C GLU A 118 8.11 15.30 -22.73
N GLU A 119 8.92 16.27 -23.11
CA GLU A 119 10.01 16.05 -24.06
C GLU A 119 11.31 15.73 -23.32
N VAL A 120 11.96 14.62 -23.67
CA VAL A 120 13.27 14.24 -23.14
C VAL A 120 14.17 13.84 -24.30
N ASN A 121 15.31 14.51 -24.44
CA ASN A 121 16.27 14.28 -25.52
C ASN A 121 15.64 14.35 -26.93
N GLY A 122 14.69 15.28 -27.16
CA GLY A 122 14.03 15.47 -28.46
C GLY A 122 12.97 14.42 -28.81
N ARG A 123 12.59 13.55 -27.87
CA ARG A 123 11.55 12.52 -28.02
C ARG A 123 10.47 12.69 -26.97
N LYS A 124 9.25 12.25 -27.26
CA LYS A 124 8.18 12.17 -26.26
C LYS A 124 8.57 11.14 -25.19
N LEU A 125 8.34 11.47 -23.93
CA LEU A 125 8.68 10.58 -22.81
C LEU A 125 7.93 9.24 -22.92
N THR A 126 6.69 9.25 -23.39
CA THR A 126 5.93 8.02 -23.68
C THR A 126 6.62 7.13 -24.71
N GLU A 127 7.12 7.72 -25.81
CA GLU A 127 7.87 6.99 -26.84
C GLU A 127 9.17 6.41 -26.29
N VAL A 128 9.92 7.19 -25.50
CA VAL A 128 11.14 6.72 -24.82
C VAL A 128 10.83 5.53 -23.92
N ILE A 129 9.80 5.63 -23.07
CA ILE A 129 9.42 4.54 -22.17
C ILE A 129 8.98 3.29 -22.95
N ASN A 130 8.19 3.45 -24.00
CA ASN A 130 7.67 2.31 -24.78
C ASN A 130 8.73 1.61 -25.65
N THR A 131 9.83 2.30 -25.98
CA THR A 131 10.90 1.75 -26.84
C THR A 131 12.10 1.28 -26.03
N ASP A 132 12.54 2.10 -25.07
CA ASP A 132 13.74 1.85 -24.27
C ASP A 132 13.40 1.10 -22.98
N HIS A 133 12.10 0.92 -22.69
CA HIS A 133 11.56 0.31 -21.47
C HIS A 133 12.18 0.90 -20.20
N GLU A 134 12.32 2.23 -20.18
CA GLU A 134 12.96 2.94 -19.09
C GLU A 134 12.40 4.35 -18.95
N ASN A 135 12.07 4.74 -17.73
CA ASN A 135 11.73 6.12 -17.42
C ASN A 135 13.01 6.89 -17.06
N VAL A 136 13.76 7.29 -18.09
CA VAL A 136 15.08 7.92 -17.97
C VAL A 136 15.07 9.21 -17.14
N LYS A 137 13.91 9.87 -17.01
CA LYS A 137 13.76 11.11 -16.23
C LYS A 137 13.53 10.83 -14.75
N TYR A 138 12.61 9.91 -14.42
CA TYR A 138 12.11 9.73 -13.06
C TYR A 138 12.68 8.50 -12.33
N LEU A 139 13.18 7.51 -13.06
CA LEU A 139 13.81 6.31 -12.52
C LEU A 139 14.97 5.84 -13.43
N PRO A 140 16.02 6.65 -13.60
CA PRO A 140 17.14 6.33 -14.48
C PRO A 140 17.90 5.08 -14.02
N GLY A 141 18.31 4.24 -14.97
CA GLY A 141 19.09 3.02 -14.73
C GLY A 141 18.25 1.78 -14.41
N HIS A 142 16.92 1.88 -14.39
CA HIS A 142 16.04 0.74 -14.10
C HIS A 142 15.09 0.45 -15.27
N LYS A 143 15.16 -0.77 -15.79
CA LYS A 143 14.25 -1.24 -16.83
C LYS A 143 12.87 -1.56 -16.26
N LEU A 144 11.85 -1.05 -16.94
CA LEU A 144 10.46 -1.43 -16.78
C LEU A 144 10.19 -2.73 -17.58
N PRO A 145 9.29 -3.61 -17.11
CA PRO A 145 8.86 -4.76 -17.88
C PRO A 145 8.23 -4.37 -19.22
N GLU A 146 8.50 -5.14 -20.29
CA GLU A 146 8.02 -4.85 -21.66
C GLU A 146 6.49 -4.78 -21.81
N ASN A 147 5.75 -5.37 -20.87
CA ASN A 147 4.29 -5.33 -20.83
C ASN A 147 3.73 -4.07 -20.16
N VAL A 148 4.59 -3.18 -19.64
CA VAL A 148 4.18 -1.85 -19.17
C VAL A 148 4.15 -0.91 -20.36
N VAL A 149 2.97 -0.39 -20.67
CA VAL A 149 2.73 0.50 -21.82
C VAL A 149 2.47 1.92 -21.31
N ALA A 150 3.34 2.85 -21.68
CA ALA A 150 3.18 4.27 -21.41
C ALA A 150 2.12 4.88 -22.34
N VAL A 151 1.13 5.54 -21.74
CA VAL A 151 0.00 6.15 -22.45
C VAL A 151 -0.14 7.61 -22.01
N PRO A 152 -0.19 8.59 -22.93
CA PRO A 152 -0.25 10.01 -22.58
C PRO A 152 -1.66 10.50 -22.20
N ASP A 153 -2.70 9.77 -22.59
CA ASP A 153 -4.08 10.10 -22.25
C ASP A 153 -4.56 9.27 -21.05
N VAL A 154 -5.11 9.95 -20.04
CA VAL A 154 -5.52 9.29 -18.79
C VAL A 154 -6.79 8.46 -18.97
N VAL A 155 -7.71 8.86 -19.86
CA VAL A 155 -8.95 8.13 -20.13
C VAL A 155 -8.62 6.83 -20.87
N ASP A 156 -7.75 6.89 -21.87
CA ASP A 156 -7.25 5.72 -22.60
C ASP A 156 -6.46 4.77 -21.70
N THR A 157 -5.70 5.32 -20.74
CA THR A 157 -5.00 4.53 -19.73
C THR A 157 -5.98 3.76 -18.84
N ALA A 158 -7.06 4.42 -18.41
CA ALA A 158 -8.06 3.86 -17.50
C ALA A 158 -9.13 3.01 -18.19
N ALA A 159 -9.20 3.05 -19.52
CA ALA A 159 -10.19 2.31 -20.29
C ALA A 159 -10.15 0.81 -19.97
N ASP A 160 -11.32 0.25 -19.65
CA ASP A 160 -11.54 -1.16 -19.27
C ASP A 160 -10.77 -1.65 -18.03
N ALA A 161 -10.11 -0.76 -17.28
CA ALA A 161 -9.38 -1.14 -16.07
C ALA A 161 -10.34 -1.59 -14.95
N ASP A 162 -10.00 -2.71 -14.31
CA ASP A 162 -10.67 -3.19 -13.09
C ASP A 162 -10.05 -2.56 -11.84
N ILE A 163 -8.73 -2.35 -11.85
CA ILE A 163 -7.97 -1.78 -10.72
C ILE A 163 -7.15 -0.58 -11.20
N LEU A 164 -7.38 0.58 -10.59
CA LEU A 164 -6.65 1.81 -10.85
C LEU A 164 -5.66 2.11 -9.72
N LEU A 165 -4.37 2.18 -10.02
CA LEU A 165 -3.33 2.51 -9.04
C LEU A 165 -2.98 3.99 -9.14
N PHE A 166 -3.40 4.81 -8.17
CA PHE A 166 -3.13 6.24 -8.15
C PHE A 166 -1.78 6.51 -7.47
N VAL A 167 -0.81 6.99 -8.24
CA VAL A 167 0.58 7.20 -7.81
C VAL A 167 1.18 8.48 -8.41
N LEU A 168 0.61 9.61 -8.03
CA LEU A 168 1.01 10.94 -8.48
C LEU A 168 1.16 11.92 -7.31
N PRO A 169 1.85 13.07 -7.48
CA PRO A 169 1.82 14.14 -6.48
C PRO A 169 0.38 14.60 -6.20
N HIS A 170 0.03 14.79 -4.93
CA HIS A 170 -1.37 15.03 -4.52
C HIS A 170 -2.01 16.24 -5.22
N GLN A 171 -1.21 17.26 -5.55
CA GLN A 171 -1.67 18.51 -6.17
C GLN A 171 -2.34 18.32 -7.54
N PHE A 172 -2.08 17.19 -8.21
CA PHE A 172 -2.64 16.91 -9.54
C PHE A 172 -3.88 16.01 -9.50
N ILE A 173 -4.28 15.48 -8.33
CA ILE A 173 -5.36 14.49 -8.20
C ILE A 173 -6.66 14.99 -8.81
N LYS A 174 -7.15 16.17 -8.40
CA LYS A 174 -8.43 16.72 -8.87
C LYS A 174 -8.42 16.92 -10.39
N THR A 175 -7.32 17.42 -10.95
CA THR A 175 -7.15 17.64 -12.39
C THR A 175 -7.17 16.32 -13.17
N ILE A 176 -6.48 15.29 -12.65
CA ILE A 176 -6.38 13.97 -13.28
C ILE A 176 -7.67 13.16 -13.14
N CYS A 177 -8.40 13.29 -12.03
CA CYS A 177 -9.66 12.58 -11.82
C CYS A 177 -10.82 13.16 -12.64
N ARG A 178 -10.81 14.48 -12.93
CA ARG A 178 -11.90 15.15 -13.66
C ARG A 178 -12.26 14.49 -15.00
N PRO A 179 -11.33 14.18 -15.92
CA PRO A 179 -11.66 13.51 -17.17
C PRO A 179 -12.11 12.04 -16.99
N LEU A 180 -11.81 11.42 -15.85
CA LEU A 180 -12.19 10.04 -15.58
C LEU A 180 -13.65 9.88 -15.10
N VAL A 181 -14.29 10.96 -14.66
CA VAL A 181 -15.66 10.95 -14.13
C VAL A 181 -16.64 10.38 -15.16
N GLY A 182 -17.31 9.28 -14.81
CA GLY A 182 -18.30 8.62 -15.67
C GLY A 182 -17.73 7.80 -16.83
N THR A 183 -16.40 7.68 -16.94
CA THR A 183 -15.73 6.91 -18.02
C THR A 183 -15.26 5.53 -17.57
N LEU A 184 -15.17 5.30 -16.25
CA LEU A 184 -14.62 4.08 -15.68
C LEU A 184 -15.53 2.87 -15.88
N LYS A 185 -14.92 1.69 -15.95
CA LYS A 185 -15.63 0.41 -15.99
C LYS A 185 -16.57 0.28 -14.78
N PRO A 186 -17.78 -0.26 -14.94
CA PRO A 186 -18.62 -0.60 -13.80
C PRO A 186 -17.88 -1.54 -12.83
N ASN A 187 -17.94 -1.23 -11.54
CA ASN A 187 -17.24 -1.95 -10.46
C ASN A 187 -15.70 -1.81 -10.46
N ALA A 188 -15.14 -0.85 -11.21
CA ALA A 188 -13.73 -0.51 -11.05
C ALA A 188 -13.43 -0.10 -9.59
N VAL A 189 -12.24 -0.44 -9.12
CA VAL A 189 -11.74 -0.08 -7.79
C VAL A 189 -10.44 0.69 -7.90
N GLY A 190 -10.15 1.53 -6.91
CA GLY A 190 -8.91 2.29 -6.86
C GLY A 190 -8.02 1.93 -5.69
N VAL A 191 -6.71 2.13 -5.85
CA VAL A 191 -5.71 2.02 -4.78
C VAL A 191 -4.86 3.27 -4.78
N SER A 192 -4.88 4.04 -3.69
CA SER A 192 -4.03 5.22 -3.54
C SER A 192 -2.68 4.83 -2.92
N LEU A 193 -1.60 5.22 -3.59
CA LEU A 193 -0.22 5.13 -3.10
C LEU A 193 0.30 6.53 -2.69
N ILE A 194 -0.60 7.51 -2.64
CA ILE A 194 -0.25 8.93 -2.46
C ILE A 194 -0.22 9.23 -0.97
N LYS A 195 0.93 9.72 -0.49
CA LYS A 195 1.12 10.13 0.91
C LYS A 195 0.80 11.62 1.06
N GLY A 196 -0.04 11.95 2.03
CA GLY A 196 -0.47 13.32 2.33
C GLY A 196 -1.98 13.44 2.42
N PHE A 197 -2.45 14.68 2.56
CA PHE A 197 -3.87 15.02 2.52
C PHE A 197 -4.15 15.97 1.35
N ASP A 198 -5.43 16.13 1.03
CA ASP A 198 -5.92 17.23 0.21
C ASP A 198 -6.64 18.24 1.12
N SER A 199 -6.84 19.47 0.63
CA SER A 199 -7.58 20.48 1.36
C SER A 199 -9.09 20.21 1.32
N ALA A 200 -9.71 20.15 2.50
CA ALA A 200 -11.16 19.98 2.63
C ALA A 200 -11.92 21.27 2.23
N PRO A 201 -13.14 21.18 1.64
CA PRO A 201 -14.01 22.32 1.38
C PRO A 201 -14.52 22.93 2.71
N GLY A 202 -13.82 23.95 3.21
CA GLY A 202 -14.05 24.53 4.54
C GLY A 202 -12.79 24.65 5.40
N GLY A 203 -11.67 24.13 4.89
CA GLY A 203 -10.37 24.14 5.55
C GLY A 203 -10.11 22.87 6.35
N GLY A 204 -8.83 22.59 6.60
CA GLY A 204 -8.36 21.34 7.19
C GLY A 204 -8.06 20.29 6.12
N ILE A 205 -7.97 19.03 6.56
CA ILE A 205 -7.51 17.91 5.75
C ILE A 205 -8.66 17.01 5.28
N GLU A 206 -8.50 16.44 4.09
CA GLU A 206 -9.30 15.33 3.56
C GLU A 206 -8.37 14.21 3.10
N LEU A 207 -8.77 12.95 3.35
CA LEU A 207 -8.03 11.79 2.86
C LEU A 207 -8.07 11.74 1.33
N ILE A 208 -6.93 11.47 0.72
CA ILE A 208 -6.81 11.39 -0.74
C ILE A 208 -7.69 10.26 -1.29
N SER A 209 -7.75 9.12 -0.60
CA SER A 209 -8.65 8.02 -0.95
C SER A 209 -10.12 8.47 -0.95
N ARG A 210 -10.55 9.30 0.02
CA ARG A 210 -11.91 9.85 0.05
C ARG A 210 -12.15 10.81 -1.09
N VAL A 211 -11.20 11.70 -1.38
CA VAL A 211 -11.31 12.63 -2.53
C VAL A 211 -11.47 11.86 -3.84
N ILE A 212 -10.62 10.88 -4.10
CA ILE A 212 -10.68 10.07 -5.34
C ILE A 212 -11.98 9.26 -5.38
N GLY A 213 -12.32 8.56 -4.30
CA GLY A 213 -13.51 7.72 -4.20
C GLY A 213 -14.80 8.53 -4.40
N ASN A 214 -14.88 9.73 -3.82
CA ASN A 214 -16.03 10.63 -3.99
C ASN A 214 -16.13 11.20 -5.40
N LEU A 215 -15.01 11.60 -6.01
CA LEU A 215 -15.00 12.16 -7.37
C LEU A 215 -15.35 11.12 -8.43
N LEU A 216 -14.81 9.92 -8.31
CA LEU A 216 -14.94 8.85 -9.32
C LEU A 216 -16.06 7.85 -9.00
N ASN A 217 -16.64 7.93 -7.80
CA ASN A 217 -17.65 7.01 -7.31
C ASN A 217 -17.20 5.53 -7.35
N ILE A 218 -15.99 5.26 -6.86
CA ILE A 218 -15.38 3.92 -6.80
C ILE A 218 -14.89 3.57 -5.38
N PRO A 219 -14.89 2.29 -4.99
CA PRO A 219 -14.25 1.84 -3.75
C PRO A 219 -12.75 2.10 -3.78
N MET A 220 -12.19 2.52 -2.65
CA MET A 220 -10.77 2.86 -2.52
C MET A 220 -10.08 2.01 -1.47
N SER A 221 -8.89 1.52 -1.83
CA SER A 221 -7.88 0.95 -0.94
C SER A 221 -6.65 1.86 -0.92
N VAL A 222 -5.70 1.58 -0.03
CA VAL A 222 -4.45 2.35 0.06
C VAL A 222 -3.24 1.45 0.23
N LEU A 223 -2.06 1.91 -0.20
CA LEU A 223 -0.79 1.25 0.05
C LEU A 223 0.20 2.27 0.63
N MET A 224 0.60 2.04 1.87
CA MET A 224 1.52 2.88 2.64
C MET A 224 2.59 2.03 3.32
N GLY A 225 3.80 2.55 3.48
CA GLY A 225 4.92 1.80 4.05
C GLY A 225 6.27 2.48 3.88
N ALA A 226 7.29 1.93 4.53
CA ALA A 226 8.67 2.38 4.49
C ALA A 226 9.36 2.11 3.14
N ASN A 227 8.89 2.77 2.09
CA ASN A 227 9.16 2.37 0.70
C ASN A 227 9.90 3.47 -0.08
N LEU A 228 11.22 3.57 0.07
CA LEU A 228 12.01 4.49 -0.75
C LEU A 228 12.08 3.96 -2.19
N ALA A 229 11.56 4.74 -3.14
CA ALA A 229 11.37 4.28 -4.52
C ALA A 229 12.63 3.71 -5.18
N LYS A 230 13.79 4.34 -4.97
CA LYS A 230 15.08 3.84 -5.47
C LYS A 230 15.46 2.49 -4.86
N GLU A 231 15.27 2.30 -3.56
CA GLU A 231 15.62 1.03 -2.90
C GLU A 231 14.70 -0.11 -3.34
N VAL A 232 13.43 0.19 -3.56
CA VAL A 232 12.46 -0.76 -4.12
C VAL A 232 12.82 -1.12 -5.57
N ALA A 233 13.25 -0.14 -6.38
CA ALA A 233 13.71 -0.38 -7.74
C ALA A 233 15.04 -1.15 -7.81
N ASP A 234 15.92 -0.95 -6.82
CA ASP A 234 17.15 -1.72 -6.55
C ASP A 234 16.86 -3.16 -6.03
N GLU A 235 15.60 -3.53 -5.83
CA GLU A 235 15.18 -4.83 -5.29
C GLU A 235 15.73 -5.12 -3.88
N LYS A 236 15.96 -4.06 -3.09
CA LYS A 236 16.33 -4.18 -1.68
C LYS A 236 15.11 -4.59 -0.87
N PHE A 237 15.34 -5.43 0.13
CA PHE A 237 14.28 -5.92 1.00
C PHE A 237 13.59 -4.77 1.74
N CYS A 238 12.27 -4.70 1.62
CA CYS A 238 11.40 -3.86 2.42
C CYS A 238 9.99 -4.48 2.51
N GLU A 239 9.11 -3.79 3.22
CA GLU A 239 7.75 -4.21 3.50
C GLU A 239 6.78 -3.04 3.42
N THR A 240 5.53 -3.32 3.07
CA THR A 240 4.46 -2.33 2.97
C THR A 240 3.16 -2.86 3.56
N THR A 241 2.27 -1.93 3.90
CA THR A 241 0.91 -2.22 4.35
C THR A 241 -0.10 -1.79 3.29
N ILE A 242 -1.06 -2.65 2.99
CA ILE A 242 -2.23 -2.32 2.18
C ILE A 242 -3.43 -2.22 3.12
N GLY A 243 -4.13 -1.09 3.09
CA GLY A 243 -5.44 -0.94 3.71
C GLY A 243 -6.52 -1.31 2.70
N CYS A 244 -7.23 -2.43 2.91
CA CYS A 244 -8.29 -2.92 2.04
C CYS A 244 -9.36 -3.69 2.83
N ARG A 245 -10.62 -3.26 2.72
CA ARG A 245 -11.77 -3.90 3.41
C ARG A 245 -12.30 -5.13 2.68
N ASP A 246 -12.21 -5.13 1.35
CA ASP A 246 -12.69 -6.22 0.52
C ASP A 246 -11.68 -7.38 0.55
N ARG A 247 -12.14 -8.57 0.95
CA ARG A 247 -11.27 -9.74 1.14
C ARG A 247 -10.80 -10.36 -0.17
N GLU A 248 -11.55 -10.24 -1.24
CA GLU A 248 -11.15 -10.76 -2.56
C GLU A 248 -10.11 -9.82 -3.17
N LEU A 249 -10.40 -8.51 -3.16
CA LEU A 249 -9.46 -7.48 -3.60
C LEU A 249 -8.17 -7.50 -2.76
N ALA A 250 -8.26 -7.72 -1.44
CA ALA A 250 -7.08 -7.86 -0.59
C ALA A 250 -6.12 -8.97 -1.05
N ARG A 251 -6.65 -10.10 -1.54
CA ARG A 251 -5.84 -11.21 -2.07
C ARG A 251 -5.20 -10.81 -3.40
N ASP A 252 -6.00 -10.26 -4.30
CA ASP A 252 -5.53 -9.75 -5.60
C ASP A 252 -4.40 -8.74 -5.43
N LEU A 253 -4.61 -7.70 -4.62
CA LEU A 253 -3.63 -6.64 -4.38
C LEU A 253 -2.36 -7.21 -3.76
N ARG A 254 -2.47 -8.16 -2.84
CA ARG A 254 -1.29 -8.82 -2.29
C ARG A 254 -0.50 -9.55 -3.37
N GLU A 255 -1.13 -10.29 -4.26
CA GLU A 255 -0.44 -11.01 -5.35
C GLU A 255 0.18 -10.04 -6.37
N VAL A 256 -0.53 -8.97 -6.70
CA VAL A 256 -0.07 -7.92 -7.62
C VAL A 256 1.18 -7.20 -7.10
N PHE A 257 1.23 -6.87 -5.81
CA PHE A 257 2.34 -6.09 -5.26
C PHE A 257 3.47 -6.94 -4.65
N GLN A 258 3.18 -8.13 -4.12
CA GLN A 258 4.18 -8.86 -3.33
C GLN A 258 5.28 -9.44 -4.22
N THR A 259 6.53 -9.25 -3.79
CA THR A 259 7.71 -9.91 -4.37
C THR A 259 8.54 -10.59 -3.27
N HIS A 260 9.72 -11.10 -3.62
CA HIS A 260 10.67 -11.62 -2.63
C HIS A 260 11.36 -10.51 -1.83
N TYR A 261 11.46 -9.30 -2.39
CA TYR A 261 12.05 -8.12 -1.74
C TYR A 261 11.01 -7.08 -1.29
N PHE A 262 9.74 -7.18 -1.75
CA PHE A 262 8.67 -6.25 -1.39
C PHE A 262 7.53 -7.05 -0.72
N ARG A 263 7.56 -7.13 0.61
CA ARG A 263 6.59 -7.93 1.38
C ARG A 263 5.34 -7.11 1.69
N VAL A 264 4.17 -7.73 1.56
CA VAL A 264 2.88 -7.05 1.72
C VAL A 264 2.11 -7.65 2.88
N VAL A 265 1.73 -6.80 3.83
CA VAL A 265 0.69 -7.08 4.85
C VAL A 265 -0.58 -6.35 4.45
N VAL A 266 -1.73 -7.02 4.57
CA VAL A 266 -3.03 -6.39 4.30
C VAL A 266 -3.81 -6.28 5.60
N VAL A 267 -4.35 -5.10 5.87
CA VAL A 267 -5.22 -4.79 7.01
C VAL A 267 -6.53 -4.16 6.51
N ASP A 268 -7.58 -4.24 7.30
CA ASP A 268 -8.90 -3.67 6.95
C ASP A 268 -9.07 -2.20 7.40
N ASP A 269 -8.10 -1.65 8.14
CA ASP A 269 -8.06 -0.29 8.67
C ASP A 269 -7.50 0.73 7.66
N VAL A 270 -8.27 0.97 6.59
CA VAL A 270 -7.86 1.81 5.44
C VAL A 270 -7.45 3.22 5.87
N GLU A 271 -8.25 3.88 6.71
CA GLU A 271 -8.02 5.26 7.12
C GLU A 271 -6.77 5.39 7.99
N ALA A 272 -6.55 4.50 8.97
CA ALA A 272 -5.36 4.61 9.80
C ALA A 272 -4.08 4.36 8.98
N VAL A 273 -4.10 3.42 8.03
CA VAL A 273 -2.97 3.19 7.10
C VAL A 273 -2.64 4.47 6.33
N GLU A 274 -3.64 5.15 5.77
CA GLU A 274 -3.46 6.38 5.01
C GLU A 274 -2.99 7.55 5.87
N VAL A 275 -3.61 7.75 7.03
CA VAL A 275 -3.28 8.82 7.97
C VAL A 275 -1.85 8.69 8.47
N CYS A 276 -1.38 7.47 8.77
CA CYS A 276 0.01 7.25 9.17
C CYS A 276 1.00 7.73 8.09
N GLY A 277 0.75 7.38 6.82
CA GLY A 277 1.59 7.78 5.69
C GLY A 277 1.65 9.30 5.49
N ALA A 278 0.58 10.02 5.82
CA ALA A 278 0.52 11.47 5.73
C ALA A 278 1.19 12.17 6.93
N LEU A 279 0.79 11.84 8.16
CA LEU A 279 1.22 12.56 9.38
C LEU A 279 2.69 12.33 9.74
N LYS A 280 3.27 11.19 9.36
CA LYS A 280 4.69 10.90 9.63
C LYS A 280 5.64 11.96 9.07
N ASN A 281 5.23 12.68 8.01
CA ASN A 281 6.03 13.77 7.45
C ASN A 281 6.12 14.98 8.38
N ILE A 282 5.10 15.25 9.21
CA ILE A 282 5.17 16.29 10.26
C ILE A 282 6.26 15.90 11.26
N VAL A 283 6.20 14.67 11.80
CA VAL A 283 7.16 14.20 12.81
C VAL A 283 8.59 14.18 12.25
N ALA A 284 8.76 13.84 10.96
CA ALA A 284 10.05 13.89 10.30
C ALA A 284 10.63 15.32 10.20
N THR A 285 9.78 16.33 10.04
CA THR A 285 10.20 17.75 10.13
C THR A 285 10.72 18.04 11.55
N GLY A 286 9.98 17.66 12.59
CA GLY A 286 10.44 17.80 13.98
C GLY A 286 11.76 17.07 14.26
N ALA A 287 11.94 15.86 13.72
CA ALA A 287 13.20 15.12 13.83
C ALA A 287 14.37 15.85 13.14
N GLY A 288 14.12 16.52 12.01
CA GLY A 288 15.13 17.37 11.36
C GLY A 288 15.45 18.62 12.16
N PHE A 289 14.49 19.22 12.87
CA PHE A 289 14.78 20.32 13.78
C PHE A 289 15.72 19.90 14.91
N VAL A 290 15.53 18.70 15.48
CA VAL A 290 16.43 18.13 16.49
C VAL A 290 17.86 17.98 15.94
N ASP A 291 17.99 17.50 14.70
CA ASP A 291 19.29 17.38 14.04
C ASP A 291 19.97 18.74 13.85
N GLY A 292 19.23 19.72 13.34
CA GLY A 292 19.77 21.07 13.12
C GLY A 292 20.12 21.82 14.40
N LEU A 293 19.47 21.49 15.52
CA LEU A 293 19.80 22.00 16.86
C LEU A 293 21.01 21.29 17.51
N GLY A 294 21.55 20.24 16.89
CA GLY A 294 22.70 19.49 17.40
C GLY A 294 22.39 18.57 18.58
N TYR A 295 21.12 18.18 18.78
CA TYR A 295 20.75 17.19 19.79
C TYR A 295 21.07 15.76 19.31
N GLY A 296 21.25 14.83 20.25
CA GLY A 296 21.57 13.44 19.96
C GLY A 296 20.34 12.54 19.74
N ASP A 297 20.62 11.25 19.48
CA ASP A 297 19.62 10.24 19.14
C ASP A 297 18.55 10.02 20.20
N ASN A 298 18.86 10.23 21.49
CA ASN A 298 17.86 10.12 22.57
C ASN A 298 16.73 11.16 22.42
N THR A 299 17.07 12.40 22.08
CA THR A 299 16.09 13.46 21.85
C THR A 299 15.27 13.16 20.59
N LYS A 300 15.94 12.70 19.52
CA LYS A 300 15.26 12.29 18.28
C LYS A 300 14.30 11.12 18.52
N ALA A 301 14.70 10.12 19.30
CA ALA A 301 13.85 9.00 19.68
C ALA A 301 12.62 9.46 20.48
N ALA A 302 12.77 10.46 21.37
CA ALA A 302 11.64 11.05 22.08
C ALA A 302 10.66 11.76 21.12
N ILE A 303 11.15 12.51 20.13
CA ILE A 303 10.31 13.12 19.08
C ILE A 303 9.56 12.04 18.29
N ILE A 304 10.25 10.99 17.85
CA ILE A 304 9.63 9.89 17.09
C ILE A 304 8.52 9.24 17.92
N ARG A 305 8.80 8.90 19.19
CA ARG A 305 7.83 8.27 20.09
C ARG A 305 6.61 9.17 20.34
N LEU A 306 6.84 10.44 20.68
CA LEU A 306 5.77 11.40 20.97
C LEU A 306 4.95 11.71 19.72
N GLY A 307 5.60 11.87 18.57
CA GLY A 307 4.94 12.02 17.28
C GLY A 307 4.07 10.80 16.95
N MET A 308 4.55 9.59 17.22
CA MET A 308 3.74 8.38 17.06
C MET A 308 2.50 8.39 17.96
N MET A 309 2.63 8.84 19.21
CA MET A 309 1.49 8.97 20.12
C MET A 309 0.47 9.99 19.60
N GLU A 310 0.93 11.13 19.06
CA GLU A 310 0.04 12.12 18.44
C GLU A 310 -0.62 11.57 17.17
N ILE A 311 0.07 10.78 16.34
CA ILE A 311 -0.54 10.08 15.19
C ILE A 311 -1.67 9.15 15.65
N ILE A 312 -1.41 8.29 16.64
CA ILE A 312 -2.42 7.38 17.20
C ILE A 312 -3.60 8.18 17.74
N LYS A 313 -3.33 9.23 18.52
CA LYS A 313 -4.36 10.09 19.09
C LYS A 313 -5.19 10.80 18.02
N PHE A 314 -4.55 11.22 16.94
CA PHE A 314 -5.22 11.87 15.82
C PHE A 314 -6.17 10.90 15.14
N CYS A 315 -5.72 9.68 14.83
CA CYS A 315 -6.58 8.62 14.32
C CYS A 315 -7.76 8.33 15.26
N GLU A 316 -7.52 8.13 16.56
CA GLU A 316 -8.60 7.85 17.52
C GLU A 316 -9.68 8.93 17.58
N VAL A 317 -9.28 10.20 17.42
CA VAL A 317 -10.21 11.35 17.49
C VAL A 317 -10.96 11.54 16.17
N PHE A 318 -10.26 11.49 15.03
CA PHE A 318 -10.80 11.91 13.74
C PHE A 318 -11.27 10.74 12.85
N TYR A 319 -10.84 9.52 13.15
CA TYR A 319 -11.11 8.31 12.37
C TYR A 319 -11.49 7.15 13.30
N SER A 320 -12.79 7.08 13.60
CA SER A 320 -13.35 6.04 14.47
C SER A 320 -13.13 4.64 13.89
N GLY A 321 -12.87 3.68 14.78
CA GLY A 321 -12.65 2.28 14.41
C GLY A 321 -11.20 1.92 14.04
N SER A 322 -10.26 2.86 14.16
CA SER A 322 -8.84 2.55 14.01
C SER A 322 -8.36 1.52 15.04
N GLN A 323 -7.48 0.61 14.60
CA GLN A 323 -6.96 -0.49 15.39
C GLN A 323 -5.52 -0.19 15.81
N LEU A 324 -5.22 -0.38 17.10
CA LEU A 324 -3.88 -0.13 17.63
C LEU A 324 -2.80 -0.96 16.91
N GLY A 325 -3.14 -2.15 16.42
CA GLY A 325 -2.25 -3.00 15.64
C GLY A 325 -1.72 -2.35 14.36
N THR A 326 -2.54 -1.54 13.67
CA THR A 326 -2.19 -0.87 12.41
C THR A 326 -0.95 0.01 12.53
N PHE A 327 -0.75 0.62 13.70
CA PHE A 327 0.39 1.51 13.97
C PHE A 327 1.73 0.78 14.10
N PHE A 328 1.69 -0.53 14.36
CA PHE A 328 2.88 -1.40 14.39
C PHE A 328 3.21 -2.00 13.03
N GLU A 329 2.34 -1.83 12.03
CA GLU A 329 2.60 -2.24 10.65
C GLU A 329 3.56 -1.25 9.95
N SER A 330 4.05 -1.62 8.77
CA SER A 330 5.01 -0.81 8.00
C SER A 330 4.52 0.61 7.72
N CYS A 331 3.21 0.83 7.51
CA CYS A 331 2.64 2.17 7.31
C CYS A 331 2.83 3.11 8.50
N GLY A 332 2.92 2.57 9.72
CA GLY A 332 3.05 3.32 10.95
C GLY A 332 4.51 3.49 11.35
N ILE A 333 4.97 2.67 12.29
CA ILE A 333 6.28 2.83 12.92
C ILE A 333 7.45 2.73 11.94
N ALA A 334 7.40 1.85 10.95
CA ALA A 334 8.53 1.67 10.02
C ALA A 334 8.70 2.89 9.08
N ASP A 335 7.61 3.36 8.46
CA ASP A 335 7.65 4.55 7.58
C ASP A 335 8.02 5.80 8.38
N LEU A 336 7.55 5.91 9.62
CA LEU A 336 7.94 6.98 10.52
C LEU A 336 9.45 6.98 10.78
N ILE A 337 10.02 5.84 11.21
CA ILE A 337 11.45 5.71 11.49
C ILE A 337 12.27 6.05 10.24
N THR A 338 12.01 5.39 9.11
CA THR A 338 12.83 5.61 7.90
C THR A 338 12.79 7.07 7.44
N THR A 339 11.65 7.75 7.61
CA THR A 339 11.50 9.14 7.22
C THR A 339 12.21 10.10 8.18
N CYS A 340 12.18 9.83 9.49
CA CYS A 340 12.89 10.63 10.50
C CYS A 340 14.42 10.51 10.43
N TYR A 341 14.97 9.46 9.80
CA TYR A 341 16.42 9.31 9.61
C TYR A 341 16.89 9.65 8.18
N GLY A 342 16.13 9.27 7.15
CA GLY A 342 16.56 9.38 5.75
C GLY A 342 15.74 10.33 4.87
N GLY A 343 14.59 10.81 5.34
CA GLY A 343 13.61 11.52 4.53
C GLY A 343 14.01 12.94 4.12
N ARG A 344 13.41 13.43 3.03
CA ARG A 344 13.56 14.82 2.55
C ARG A 344 13.08 15.85 3.58
N ASN A 345 11.95 15.56 4.28
CA ASN A 345 11.45 16.41 5.37
C ASN A 345 12.51 16.64 6.45
N ARG A 346 13.17 15.56 6.91
CA ARG A 346 14.25 15.65 7.89
C ARG A 346 15.43 16.49 7.39
N LYS A 347 15.93 16.21 6.17
CA LYS A 347 17.08 16.91 5.57
C LYS A 347 16.85 18.42 5.43
N VAL A 348 15.69 18.82 4.92
CA VAL A 348 15.38 20.25 4.74
C VAL A 348 15.12 20.92 6.08
N ALA A 349 14.45 20.25 7.02
CA ALA A 349 14.22 20.80 8.36
C ALA A 349 15.52 20.98 9.17
N GLU A 350 16.50 20.09 9.02
CA GLU A 350 17.85 20.26 9.57
C GLU A 350 18.55 21.49 8.96
N ALA A 351 18.50 21.63 7.63
CA ALA A 351 19.06 22.78 6.93
C ALA A 351 18.37 24.09 7.33
N PHE A 352 17.05 24.06 7.55
CA PHE A 352 16.27 25.21 8.00
C PHE A 352 16.79 25.77 9.32
N VAL A 353 16.98 24.90 10.32
CA VAL A 353 17.50 25.31 11.63
C VAL A 353 18.95 25.76 11.56
N SER A 354 19.79 25.08 10.78
CA SER A 354 21.23 25.36 10.74
C SER A 354 21.63 26.54 9.84
N SER A 355 20.83 26.89 8.84
CA SER A 355 21.15 27.95 7.87
C SER A 355 20.42 29.28 8.10
N GLY A 356 19.29 29.26 8.81
CA GLY A 356 18.42 30.44 8.98
C GLY A 356 17.66 30.87 7.71
N LYS A 357 17.76 30.11 6.61
CA LYS A 357 16.98 30.29 5.39
C LYS A 357 15.53 29.88 5.59
N THR A 358 14.62 30.35 4.72
CA THR A 358 13.24 29.89 4.75
C THR A 358 13.11 28.48 4.17
N ILE A 359 12.02 27.79 4.51
CA ILE A 359 11.71 26.47 3.96
C ILE A 359 11.59 26.54 2.42
N GLU A 360 10.97 27.59 1.88
CA GLU A 360 10.79 27.78 0.44
C GLU A 360 12.11 27.94 -0.32
N GLU A 361 13.09 28.62 0.29
CA GLU A 361 14.43 28.76 -0.27
C GLU A 361 15.12 27.39 -0.34
N LEU A 362 15.10 26.66 0.77
CA LEU A 362 15.72 25.33 0.87
C LEU A 362 15.02 24.29 -0.02
N GLU A 363 13.70 24.37 -0.19
CA GLU A 363 12.99 23.55 -1.17
C GLU A 363 13.55 23.73 -2.58
N LYS A 364 13.75 24.97 -3.01
CA LYS A 364 14.28 25.29 -4.35
C LYS A 364 15.71 24.81 -4.51
N GLU A 365 16.54 24.98 -3.49
CA GLU A 365 17.97 24.63 -3.51
C GLU A 365 18.22 23.11 -3.41
N MET A 366 17.44 22.40 -2.60
CA MET A 366 17.77 21.02 -2.21
C MET A 366 16.92 19.96 -2.92
N LEU A 367 15.74 20.32 -3.44
CA LEU A 367 14.75 19.32 -3.86
C LEU A 367 14.56 19.22 -5.38
N ASN A 368 15.30 20.00 -6.19
CA ASN A 368 15.29 19.93 -7.66
C ASN A 368 13.85 19.90 -8.24
N GLY A 369 12.99 20.79 -7.75
CA GLY A 369 11.59 20.89 -8.19
C GLY A 369 10.60 19.99 -7.46
N GLN A 370 11.05 19.12 -6.54
CA GLN A 370 10.16 18.36 -5.66
C GLN A 370 9.68 19.24 -4.49
N LYS A 371 8.48 18.96 -3.97
CA LYS A 371 7.86 19.70 -2.85
C LYS A 371 7.99 18.98 -1.51
N LEU A 372 8.12 19.75 -0.44
CA LEU A 372 8.18 19.27 0.93
C LEU A 372 6.78 19.20 1.51
N GLN A 373 6.36 18.00 1.91
CA GLN A 373 4.99 17.80 2.38
C GLN A 373 4.82 18.09 3.87
N GLY A 374 5.87 17.91 4.68
CA GLY A 374 5.78 18.02 6.14
C GLY A 374 5.22 19.35 6.65
N PRO A 375 5.81 20.50 6.29
CA PRO A 375 5.32 21.82 6.72
C PRO A 375 3.89 22.11 6.26
N GLN A 376 3.55 21.79 5.01
CA GLN A 376 2.19 21.97 4.50
C GLN A 376 1.18 21.11 5.27
N THR A 377 1.49 19.83 5.47
CA THR A 377 0.66 18.91 6.25
C THR A 377 0.51 19.39 7.71
N ALA A 378 1.57 19.95 8.31
CA ALA A 378 1.51 20.54 9.65
C ALA A 378 0.54 21.72 9.72
N ALA A 379 0.56 22.62 8.72
CA ALA A 379 -0.34 23.76 8.65
C ALA A 379 -1.82 23.36 8.50
N GLU A 380 -2.11 22.39 7.64
CA GLU A 380 -3.47 21.91 7.43
C GLU A 380 -4.01 21.15 8.65
N VAL A 381 -3.18 20.33 9.28
CA VAL A 381 -3.52 19.62 10.52
C VAL A 381 -3.73 20.62 11.66
N ASN A 382 -2.83 21.58 11.85
CA ASN A 382 -3.00 22.58 12.91
C ASN A 382 -4.25 23.45 12.69
N PHE A 383 -4.59 23.80 11.45
CA PHE A 383 -5.87 24.46 11.15
C PHE A 383 -7.07 23.65 11.66
N MET A 384 -7.08 22.33 11.39
CA MET A 384 -8.13 21.44 11.90
C MET A 384 -8.13 21.37 13.43
N LEU A 385 -6.97 21.24 14.06
CA LEU A 385 -6.84 21.21 15.52
C LEU A 385 -7.33 22.50 16.18
N LYS A 386 -6.97 23.65 15.61
CA LYS A 386 -7.38 24.98 16.09
C LYS A 386 -8.88 25.18 15.98
N SER A 387 -9.49 24.79 14.86
CA SER A 387 -10.95 24.89 14.69
C SER A 387 -11.73 24.05 15.70
N GLN A 388 -11.12 22.97 16.21
CA GLN A 388 -11.70 22.09 17.24
C GLN A 388 -11.19 22.36 18.66
N LYS A 389 -10.36 23.39 18.87
CA LYS A 389 -9.74 23.73 20.16
C LYS A 389 -8.96 22.56 20.77
N MET A 390 -8.20 21.85 19.93
CA MET A 390 -7.44 20.65 20.30
C MET A 390 -5.93 20.84 20.27
N GLU A 391 -5.42 22.04 19.98
CA GLU A 391 -3.97 22.32 19.88
C GLU A 391 -3.17 21.82 21.11
N ASP A 392 -3.69 22.03 22.32
CA ASP A 392 -3.07 21.58 23.58
C ASP A 392 -2.96 20.05 23.72
N ARG A 393 -3.73 19.30 22.91
CA ARG A 393 -3.69 17.82 22.88
C ARG A 393 -2.67 17.27 21.89
N PHE A 394 -2.16 18.13 21.00
CA PHE A 394 -1.15 17.80 19.99
C PHE A 394 -0.05 18.87 19.99
N PRO A 395 0.66 19.03 21.12
CA PRO A 395 1.67 20.08 21.26
C PRO A 395 2.83 19.95 20.27
N LEU A 396 3.22 18.73 19.87
CA LEU A 396 4.31 18.52 18.93
C LEU A 396 3.90 18.94 17.51
N PHE A 397 2.75 18.50 17.00
CA PHE A 397 2.25 18.94 15.69
C PHE A 397 2.05 20.46 15.65
N THR A 398 1.50 21.03 16.73
CA THR A 398 1.28 22.48 16.84
C THR A 398 2.60 23.25 16.88
N ALA A 399 3.60 22.78 17.64
CA ALA A 399 4.91 23.41 17.67
C ALA A 399 5.60 23.39 16.30
N ILE A 400 5.54 22.24 15.60
CA ILE A 400 6.16 22.10 14.27
C ILE A 400 5.54 23.08 13.27
N ASP A 401 4.21 23.23 13.24
CA ASP A 401 3.55 24.22 12.39
C ASP A 401 3.99 25.66 12.72
N ARG A 402 3.97 26.03 14.00
CA ARG A 402 4.37 27.37 14.45
C ARG A 402 5.83 27.69 14.12
N ILE A 403 6.73 26.71 14.22
CA ILE A 403 8.13 26.85 13.82
C ILE A 403 8.25 27.06 12.31
N CYS A 404 7.52 26.28 11.50
CA CYS A 404 7.52 26.44 10.05
C CYS A 404 7.00 27.82 9.60
N LYS A 405 6.11 28.45 10.37
CA LYS A 405 5.58 29.80 10.12
C LYS A 405 6.44 30.93 10.71
N GLY A 406 7.50 30.61 11.46
CA GLY A 406 8.33 31.60 12.15
C GLY A 406 7.68 32.22 13.40
N GLU A 407 6.61 31.62 13.92
CA GLU A 407 5.90 32.07 15.13
C GLU A 407 6.50 31.50 16.43
N MET A 408 7.46 30.57 16.30
CA MET A 408 8.15 29.88 17.39
C MET A 408 9.58 29.54 16.96
N GLY A 409 10.54 29.68 17.88
CA GLY A 409 11.92 29.26 17.66
C GLY A 409 12.05 27.72 17.71
N PRO A 410 12.90 27.08 16.88
CA PRO A 410 13.08 25.62 16.89
C PRO A 410 13.47 25.05 18.26
N ASP A 411 14.24 25.79 19.05
CA ASP A 411 14.68 25.45 20.41
C ASP A 411 13.50 25.30 21.38
N GLN A 412 12.42 26.05 21.16
CA GLN A 412 11.22 26.02 22.00
C GLN A 412 10.42 24.72 21.86
N MET A 413 10.61 23.96 20.77
CA MET A 413 10.00 22.64 20.59
C MET A 413 10.36 21.69 21.73
N ILE A 414 11.57 21.80 22.28
CA ILE A 414 12.05 20.94 23.36
C ILE A 414 11.25 21.18 24.65
N GLU A 415 10.81 22.41 24.90
CA GLU A 415 9.96 22.73 26.04
C GLU A 415 8.53 22.18 25.85
N CYS A 416 8.01 22.21 24.62
CA CYS A 416 6.70 21.61 24.30
C CYS A 416 6.67 20.12 24.61
N ILE A 417 7.74 19.38 24.27
CA ILE A 417 7.79 17.94 24.52
C ILE A 417 8.06 17.56 25.99
N ARG A 418 8.73 18.41 26.77
CA ARG A 418 8.89 18.21 28.23
C ARG A 418 7.54 18.19 28.94
N ASN A 419 6.63 19.05 28.49
CA ASN A 419 5.29 19.19 29.04
C ASN A 419 4.23 18.41 28.22
N HIS A 420 4.65 17.41 27.43
CA HIS A 420 3.72 16.65 26.60
C HIS A 420 2.68 15.90 27.46
N PRO A 421 1.39 15.87 27.08
CA PRO A 421 0.32 15.22 27.87
C PRO A 421 0.59 13.76 28.26
N GLU A 422 1.28 13.02 27.40
CA GLU A 422 1.73 11.64 27.66
C GLU A 422 2.66 11.49 28.88
N HIS A 423 3.39 12.54 29.27
CA HIS A 423 4.22 12.55 30.48
C HIS A 423 3.44 12.99 31.72
N ILE A 424 2.34 13.73 31.54
CA ILE A 424 1.58 14.37 32.62
C ILE A 424 0.43 13.49 33.13
N ARG A 425 0.25 12.28 32.59
CA ARG A 425 -0.86 11.33 32.86
C ARG A 425 -1.59 11.64 34.18
N LYS A 426 -2.81 12.19 34.07
CA LYS A 426 -3.75 12.29 35.18
C LYS A 426 -3.81 10.92 35.86
N SER A 427 -3.51 10.87 37.15
CA SER A 427 -3.81 9.74 38.01
C SER A 427 -5.25 9.29 37.71
N HIS A 428 -5.39 8.13 37.06
CA HIS A 428 -6.70 7.52 36.94
C HIS A 428 -7.10 7.14 38.35
N ASN A 429 -8.14 7.80 38.89
CA ASN A 429 -8.82 7.26 40.07
C ASN A 429 -9.34 5.87 39.69
N ASN A 430 -8.95 4.89 40.50
CA ASN A 430 -9.40 3.51 40.49
C ASN A 430 -10.91 3.36 40.36
#